data_AF-A0A5N5SQC9-F1
#
_entry.id   AF-A0A5N5SQC9-F1
#
_cell.length_a   1.000
_cell.length_b   1.000
_cell.length_c   1.000
_cell.angle_alpha   90.00
_cell.angle_beta   90.00
_cell.angle_gamma   90.00
#
_symmetry.space_group_name_H-M   'P 1'
#
loop_
_entity.id
_entity.type
_entity.pdbx_description
1 polymer ?
#
loop_
_entity_poly.entity_id
_entity_poly.type
_entity_poly.pdbx_seq_one_letter_code
_entity_poly.pdbx_strand_id
1 'polypeptide(L)'
;MSNCYLSQVKICWAKLIRKSLGGIIHQAGVLAAACLYGLNNFVSRISKDHNNAIAIAKGVCNSNSSAVTVDVNSVQTNIVHLICDNIRVNPDQLCARLNKIIGNEAIEMAEGVAIKCTPIPPNIVRIMTHGDLLMEDVRAIIKKLQYVISEYDSYFVIEYDCA
;
A
#
# COMPACT_ATOMS: atom_id res chain seq x y z
N MET A 1 -29.16 -13.47 28.76
CA MET A 1 -29.33 -14.73 27.98
C MET A 1 -29.83 -14.50 26.55
N SER A 2 -30.65 -13.48 26.26
CA SER A 2 -31.18 -13.19 24.91
C SER A 2 -30.13 -12.87 23.82
N ASN A 3 -29.06 -12.13 24.17
CA ASN A 3 -28.04 -11.72 23.18
C ASN A 3 -27.16 -12.87 22.65
N CYS A 4 -26.91 -13.92 23.44
CA CYS A 4 -26.11 -15.07 23.01
C CYS A 4 -26.88 -15.97 22.04
N TYR A 5 -28.21 -16.07 22.22
CA TYR A 5 -29.09 -16.80 21.30
C TYR A 5 -29.15 -16.12 19.92
N LEU A 6 -29.31 -14.79 19.91
CA LEU A 6 -29.33 -13.99 18.68
C LEU A 6 -28.02 -14.10 17.89
N SER A 7 -26.86 -14.15 18.54
CA SER A 7 -25.57 -14.31 17.84
C SER A 7 -25.41 -15.71 17.24
N GLN A 8 -25.82 -16.76 17.95
CA GLN A 8 -25.78 -18.14 17.44
C GLN A 8 -26.68 -18.33 16.22
N VAL A 9 -27.88 -17.76 16.24
CA VAL A 9 -28.80 -17.78 15.08
C VAL A 9 -28.14 -17.13 13.86
N LYS A 10 -27.51 -15.95 14.01
CA LYS A 10 -26.79 -15.28 12.92
C LYS A 10 -25.66 -16.13 12.33
N ILE A 11 -24.88 -16.81 13.17
CA ILE A 11 -23.79 -17.69 12.72
C ILE A 11 -24.35 -18.88 11.94
N CYS A 12 -25.46 -19.49 12.39
CA CYS A 12 -26.12 -20.57 11.66
C CYS A 12 -26.58 -20.13 10.28
N TRP A 13 -27.23 -18.96 10.17
CA TRP A 13 -27.60 -18.37 8.89
C TRP A 13 -26.39 -18.12 7.98
N ALA A 14 -25.30 -17.58 8.52
CA ALA A 14 -24.06 -17.38 7.75
C ALA A 14 -23.47 -18.70 7.22
N LYS A 15 -23.53 -19.79 8.00
CA LYS A 15 -23.08 -21.13 7.56
C LYS A 15 -23.91 -21.65 6.39
N LEU A 16 -25.23 -21.42 6.39
CA LEU A 16 -26.12 -21.80 5.28
C LEU A 16 -25.77 -21.01 4.02
N ILE A 17 -25.60 -19.69 4.12
CA ILE A 17 -25.21 -18.85 2.98
C ILE A 17 -23.86 -19.29 2.41
N ARG A 18 -22.85 -19.54 3.27
CA ARG A 18 -21.55 -20.06 2.84
C ARG A 18 -21.67 -21.38 2.08
N LYS A 19 -22.58 -22.26 2.49
CA LYS A 19 -22.88 -23.51 1.77
C LYS A 19 -23.45 -23.23 0.39
N SER A 20 -24.46 -22.38 0.29
CA SER A 20 -25.11 -22.04 -0.96
C SER A 20 -24.17 -21.37 -1.97
N LEU A 21 -23.20 -20.58 -1.48
CA LEU A 21 -22.16 -19.96 -2.31
C LEU A 21 -21.00 -20.92 -2.68
N GLY A 22 -21.03 -22.18 -2.22
CA GLY A 22 -19.98 -23.17 -2.48
C GLY A 22 -18.73 -23.04 -1.60
N GLY A 23 -18.75 -22.22 -0.55
CA GLY A 23 -17.62 -21.99 0.36
C GLY A 23 -17.41 -23.09 1.41
N ILE A 24 -18.01 -24.28 1.25
CA ILE A 24 -17.74 -25.43 2.12
C ILE A 24 -16.46 -26.13 1.64
N ILE A 25 -15.45 -26.13 2.51
CA ILE A 25 -14.18 -26.83 2.31
C ILE A 25 -14.20 -28.10 3.17
N HIS A 26 -13.86 -29.25 2.59
CA HIS A 26 -13.89 -30.55 3.28
C HIS A 26 -12.78 -30.70 4.31
N GLN A 27 -11.53 -30.40 3.94
CA GLN A 27 -10.36 -30.53 4.82
C GLN A 27 -9.87 -29.16 5.32
N ALA A 28 -10.81 -28.35 5.81
CA ALA A 28 -10.53 -26.97 6.26
C ALA A 28 -9.55 -26.87 7.44
N GLY A 29 -9.30 -27.99 8.15
CA GLY A 29 -8.38 -28.05 9.28
C GLY A 29 -6.95 -27.61 8.94
N VAL A 30 -6.48 -27.88 7.72
CA VAL A 30 -5.13 -27.47 7.28
C VAL A 30 -5.02 -25.93 7.23
N LEU A 31 -6.01 -25.26 6.64
CA LEU A 31 -6.07 -23.80 6.62
C LEU A 31 -6.31 -23.22 8.02
N ALA A 32 -7.17 -23.85 8.82
CA ALA A 32 -7.45 -23.43 10.18
C ALA A 32 -6.19 -23.47 11.06
N ALA A 33 -5.33 -24.48 10.90
CA ALA A 33 -4.05 -24.58 11.61
C ALA A 33 -3.11 -23.41 11.25
N ALA A 34 -3.01 -23.05 9.97
CA ALA A 34 -2.23 -21.90 9.52
C ALA A 34 -2.79 -20.57 10.08
N CYS A 35 -4.12 -20.40 10.06
CA CYS A 35 -4.78 -19.23 10.64
C CYS A 35 -4.57 -19.13 12.15
N LEU A 36 -4.63 -20.25 12.88
CA LEU A 36 -4.39 -20.28 14.32
C LEU A 36 -2.94 -19.89 14.65
N TYR A 37 -1.98 -20.39 13.89
CA TYR A 37 -0.59 -19.98 14.00
C TYR A 37 -0.42 -18.47 13.70
N GLY A 38 -1.09 -17.97 12.65
CA GLY A 38 -1.11 -16.55 12.31
C GLY A 38 -1.64 -15.67 13.45
N LEU A 39 -2.81 -16.01 13.99
CA LEU A 39 -3.44 -15.29 15.10
C LEU A 39 -2.55 -15.24 16.36
N ASN A 40 -1.84 -16.32 16.65
CA ASN A 40 -1.01 -16.40 17.85
C ASN A 40 0.35 -15.71 17.71
N ASN A 41 0.91 -15.63 16.49
CA ASN A 41 2.32 -15.22 16.29
C ASN A 41 2.51 -13.91 15.52
N PHE A 42 1.54 -13.46 14.71
CA PHE A 42 1.73 -12.33 13.80
C PHE A 42 1.06 -11.02 14.25
N VAL A 43 0.23 -11.03 15.30
CA VAL A 43 -0.44 -9.81 15.79
C VAL A 43 0.57 -8.74 16.22
N SER A 44 1.65 -9.13 16.88
CA SER A 44 2.73 -8.20 17.28
C SER A 44 3.54 -7.67 16.10
N ARG A 45 3.50 -8.31 14.93
CA ARG A 45 4.23 -7.87 13.73
C ARG A 45 3.51 -6.75 12.99
N ILE A 46 2.19 -6.59 13.18
CA ILE A 46 1.38 -5.54 12.55
C ILE A 46 1.95 -4.13 12.88
N SER A 47 2.46 -3.93 14.09
CA SER A 47 3.08 -2.65 14.45
C SER A 47 4.34 -2.34 13.64
N LYS A 48 5.08 -3.36 13.19
CA LYS A 48 6.23 -3.19 12.30
C LYS A 48 5.79 -2.68 10.94
N ASP A 49 4.68 -3.19 10.41
CA ASP A 49 4.13 -2.73 9.13
C ASP A 49 3.66 -1.27 9.23
N HIS A 50 3.05 -0.89 10.34
CA HIS A 50 2.68 0.51 10.59
C HIS A 50 3.93 1.43 10.64
N ASN A 51 4.98 0.99 11.33
CA ASN A 51 6.25 1.75 11.37
C ASN A 51 6.90 1.87 9.99
N ASN A 52 6.85 0.82 9.19
CA ASN A 52 7.35 0.82 7.81
C ASN A 52 6.55 1.80 6.93
N ALA A 53 5.22 1.78 7.02
CA ALA A 53 4.35 2.71 6.31
C ALA A 53 4.66 4.17 6.68
N ILE A 54 4.82 4.46 7.97
CA ILE A 54 5.20 5.79 8.46
C ILE A 54 6.59 6.20 7.94
N ALA A 55 7.55 5.27 7.89
CA ALA A 55 8.88 5.54 7.36
C ALA A 55 8.84 5.89 5.86
N ILE A 56 8.03 5.17 5.08
CA ILE A 56 7.81 5.47 3.65
C ILE A 56 7.16 6.85 3.48
N ALA A 57 6.09 7.13 4.25
CA ALA A 57 5.41 8.41 4.21
C ALA A 57 6.34 9.58 4.56
N LYS A 58 7.17 9.44 5.59
CA LYS A 58 8.21 10.44 5.93
C LYS A 58 9.24 10.59 4.82
N GLY A 59 9.66 9.49 4.20
CA GLY A 59 10.61 9.51 3.08
C GLY A 59 10.10 10.31 1.88
N VAL A 60 8.82 10.19 1.57
CA VAL A 60 8.15 11.00 0.53
C VAL A 60 7.90 12.43 0.99
N CYS A 61 7.51 12.66 2.23
CA CYS A 61 7.34 14.04 2.74
C CYS A 61 8.67 14.82 2.68
N ASN A 62 9.80 14.17 2.96
CA ASN A 62 11.11 14.79 2.94
C ASN A 62 11.60 15.19 1.54
N SER A 63 11.01 14.68 0.45
CA SER A 63 11.35 15.15 -0.89
C SER A 63 10.81 16.54 -1.20
N ASN A 64 9.90 17.09 -0.37
CA ASN A 64 9.31 18.44 -0.53
C ASN A 64 8.81 18.73 -1.96
N SER A 65 8.31 17.69 -2.62
CA SER A 65 7.85 17.75 -4.01
C SER A 65 6.46 18.34 -4.10
N SER A 66 6.23 19.16 -5.13
CA SER A 66 4.86 19.61 -5.43
C SER A 66 4.07 18.49 -6.10
N ALA A 67 4.67 17.75 -7.04
CA ALA A 67 3.94 16.80 -7.90
C ALA A 67 3.22 15.67 -7.14
N VAL A 68 3.81 15.20 -6.05
CA VAL A 68 3.29 14.12 -5.20
C VAL A 68 3.47 14.54 -3.74
N THR A 69 2.37 14.54 -3.00
CA THR A 69 2.35 14.90 -1.58
C THR A 69 1.81 13.75 -0.73
N VAL A 70 2.09 13.79 0.58
CA VAL A 70 1.63 12.78 1.53
C VAL A 70 1.35 13.45 2.87
N ASP A 71 0.23 13.11 3.50
CA ASP A 71 -0.04 13.51 4.88
C ASP A 71 0.44 12.43 5.84
N VAL A 72 1.61 12.66 6.46
CA VAL A 72 2.22 11.72 7.40
C VAL A 72 1.33 11.48 8.64
N ASN A 73 0.55 12.47 9.07
CA ASN A 73 -0.30 12.34 10.26
C ASN A 73 -1.51 11.45 10.01
N SER A 74 -1.94 11.33 8.75
CA SER A 74 -3.03 10.43 8.35
C SER A 74 -2.63 8.94 8.35
N VAL A 75 -1.33 8.63 8.34
CA VAL A 75 -0.81 7.26 8.23
C VAL A 75 -0.78 6.60 9.62
N GLN A 76 -1.87 5.89 9.95
CA GLN A 76 -2.01 5.19 11.24
C GLN A 76 -1.79 3.67 11.16
N THR A 77 -1.89 3.10 9.95
CA THR A 77 -1.81 1.65 9.72
C THR A 77 -0.75 1.32 8.67
N ASN A 78 -0.86 0.17 8.00
CA ASN A 78 0.05 -0.29 6.96
C ASN A 78 -0.20 0.36 5.58
N ILE A 79 -1.14 1.30 5.48
CA ILE A 79 -1.57 1.93 4.22
C ILE A 79 -1.04 3.36 4.13
N VAL A 80 -0.45 3.70 2.99
CA VAL A 80 -0.01 5.06 2.66
C VAL A 80 -0.76 5.56 1.44
N HIS A 81 -1.31 6.77 1.54
CA HIS A 81 -1.97 7.47 0.44
C HIS A 81 -1.05 8.57 -0.08
N LEU A 82 -0.60 8.42 -1.32
CA LEU A 82 0.08 9.47 -2.06
C LEU A 82 -0.95 10.28 -2.82
N ILE A 83 -0.87 11.60 -2.74
CA ILE A 83 -1.77 12.53 -3.40
C ILE A 83 -1.00 13.13 -4.58
N CYS A 84 -1.49 12.90 -5.79
CA CYS A 84 -0.95 13.49 -7.00
C CYS A 84 -1.67 14.81 -7.32
N ASP A 85 -0.96 15.73 -7.96
CA ASP A 85 -1.53 17.02 -8.40
C ASP A 85 -2.49 16.89 -9.59
N ASN A 86 -2.49 15.75 -10.31
CA ASN A 86 -3.19 15.54 -11.59
C ASN A 86 -2.80 16.52 -12.72
N ILE A 87 -1.85 17.42 -12.49
CA ILE A 87 -1.30 18.35 -13.49
C ILE A 87 -0.04 17.73 -14.12
N ARG A 88 0.97 17.45 -13.28
CA ARG A 88 2.24 16.85 -13.70
C ARG A 88 2.13 15.33 -13.85
N VAL A 89 1.35 14.71 -12.98
CA VAL A 89 1.30 13.25 -12.83
C VAL A 89 -0.11 12.78 -12.52
N ASN A 90 -0.59 11.82 -13.30
CA ASN A 90 -1.81 11.09 -12.99
C ASN A 90 -1.50 9.83 -12.15
N PRO A 91 -2.44 9.35 -11.30
CA PRO A 91 -2.26 8.15 -10.49
C PRO A 91 -1.86 6.91 -11.29
N ASP A 92 -2.48 6.70 -12.45
CA ASP A 92 -2.17 5.57 -13.33
C ASP A 92 -0.75 5.65 -13.90
N GLN A 93 -0.31 6.86 -14.28
CA GLN A 93 1.03 7.11 -14.78
C GLN A 93 2.08 6.85 -13.70
N LEU A 94 1.84 7.35 -12.48
CA LEU A 94 2.72 7.11 -11.34
C LEU A 94 2.83 5.62 -11.03
N CYS A 95 1.71 4.89 -10.99
CA CYS A 95 1.68 3.45 -10.76
C CYS A 95 2.46 2.69 -11.85
N ALA A 96 2.27 3.05 -13.12
CA ALA A 96 2.99 2.44 -14.23
C ALA A 96 4.50 2.71 -14.16
N ARG A 97 4.91 3.93 -13.77
CA ARG A 97 6.32 4.31 -13.64
C ARG A 97 7.01 3.61 -12.47
N LEU A 98 6.34 3.49 -11.33
CA LEU A 98 6.86 2.80 -10.14
C LEU A 98 7.01 1.29 -10.34
N ASN A 99 6.19 0.69 -11.19
CA ASN A 99 6.27 -0.74 -11.51
C ASN A 99 7.43 -1.09 -12.48
N LYS A 100 7.88 -0.14 -13.30
CA LYS A 100 8.99 -0.35 -14.25
C LYS A 100 10.34 -0.18 -13.57
N ILE A 101 11.32 -0.98 -13.99
CA ILE A 101 12.73 -0.82 -13.65
C ILE A 101 13.45 -0.36 -14.92
N ILE A 102 14.08 0.81 -14.87
CA ILE A 102 14.84 1.37 -15.99
C ILE A 102 16.33 1.05 -15.76
N GLY A 103 17.09 0.76 -16.82
CA GLY A 103 18.50 0.35 -16.72
C GLY A 103 19.38 1.34 -15.97
N ASN A 104 19.15 2.64 -16.14
CA ASN A 104 19.92 3.70 -15.45
C ASN A 104 19.66 3.71 -13.93
N GLU A 105 18.42 3.41 -13.52
CA GLU A 105 18.00 3.35 -12.11
C GLU A 105 18.69 2.20 -11.39
N ALA A 106 18.81 1.03 -12.03
CA ALA A 106 19.49 -0.13 -11.45
C ALA A 106 21.00 0.10 -11.23
N ILE A 107 21.62 0.97 -12.03
CA ILE A 107 23.04 1.33 -11.91
C ILE A 107 23.23 2.36 -10.79
N GLU A 108 22.38 3.39 -10.71
CA GLU A 108 22.45 4.42 -9.67
C GLU A 108 22.04 3.90 -8.28
N MET A 109 21.06 2.98 -8.23
CA MET A 109 20.55 2.43 -6.97
C MET A 109 21.22 1.11 -6.55
N ALA A 110 22.09 0.55 -7.40
CA ALA A 110 22.72 -0.78 -7.28
C ALA A 110 21.74 -1.98 -7.22
N GLU A 111 20.44 -1.73 -7.07
CA GLU A 111 19.37 -2.72 -6.98
C GLU A 111 18.14 -2.24 -7.78
N GLY A 112 17.55 -3.14 -8.57
CA GLY A 112 16.32 -2.86 -9.32
C GLY A 112 15.09 -3.16 -8.47
N VAL A 113 14.39 -2.12 -8.00
CA VAL A 113 13.16 -2.27 -7.20
C VAL A 113 11.94 -2.01 -8.06
N ALA A 114 10.90 -2.84 -7.98
CA ALA A 114 9.60 -2.56 -8.58
C ALA A 114 8.55 -2.37 -7.49
N ILE A 115 7.85 -1.24 -7.51
CA ILE A 115 6.81 -0.93 -6.50
C ILE A 115 5.45 -1.07 -7.14
N LYS A 116 4.66 -2.02 -6.65
CA LYS A 116 3.28 -2.21 -7.07
C LYS A 116 2.36 -1.35 -6.22
N CYS A 117 1.64 -0.45 -6.87
CA CYS A 117 0.69 0.46 -6.24
C CYS A 117 -0.70 0.28 -6.87
N THR A 118 -1.74 0.74 -6.18
CA THR A 118 -3.10 0.78 -6.73
C THR A 118 -3.55 2.23 -6.89
N PRO A 119 -3.91 2.67 -8.11
CA PRO A 119 -4.52 3.98 -8.30
C PRO A 119 -5.94 3.96 -7.72
N ILE A 120 -6.27 4.99 -6.94
CA ILE A 120 -7.60 5.27 -6.43
C ILE A 120 -7.99 6.63 -7.02
N PRO A 121 -8.86 6.65 -8.05
CA PRO A 121 -9.34 7.90 -8.63
C PRO A 121 -10.02 8.78 -7.57
N PRO A 122 -9.89 10.12 -7.67
CA PRO A 122 -9.39 10.87 -8.83
C PRO A 122 -7.88 11.14 -8.84
N ASN A 123 -7.20 11.20 -7.68
CA ASN A 123 -5.83 11.70 -7.59
C ASN A 123 -4.97 10.97 -6.54
N ILE A 124 -5.41 9.80 -6.07
CA ILE A 124 -4.73 9.10 -4.98
C ILE A 124 -4.03 7.86 -5.52
N VAL A 125 -2.82 7.58 -5.04
CA VAL A 125 -2.16 6.29 -5.20
C VAL A 125 -2.01 5.63 -3.84
N ARG A 126 -2.54 4.42 -3.71
CA ARG A 126 -2.45 3.62 -2.49
C ARG A 126 -1.27 2.67 -2.54
N ILE A 127 -0.43 2.76 -1.51
CA ILE A 127 0.66 1.84 -1.20
C ILE A 127 0.31 1.08 0.07
N MET A 128 0.62 -0.21 0.10
CA MET A 128 0.38 -1.06 1.28
C MET A 128 1.65 -1.78 1.66
N THR A 129 2.02 -1.70 2.93
CA THR A 129 3.10 -2.48 3.53
C THR A 129 2.56 -3.78 4.10
N HIS A 130 3.42 -4.80 4.18
CA HIS A 130 3.10 -6.12 4.71
C HIS A 130 4.35 -6.75 5.35
N GLY A 131 4.13 -7.78 6.17
CA GLY A 131 5.15 -8.35 7.05
C GLY A 131 6.36 -9.01 6.39
N ASP A 132 6.36 -9.21 5.07
CA ASP A 132 7.50 -9.75 4.33
C ASP A 132 8.55 -8.68 4.00
N LEU A 133 8.24 -7.40 4.20
CA LEU A 133 9.17 -6.30 3.94
C LEU A 133 10.25 -6.19 5.04
N LEU A 134 11.51 -6.25 4.60
CA LEU A 134 12.68 -5.97 5.41
C LEU A 134 12.97 -4.47 5.46
N MET A 135 13.79 -4.04 6.42
CA MET A 135 14.17 -2.62 6.51
C MET A 135 15.01 -2.16 5.30
N GLU A 136 15.75 -3.08 4.69
CA GLU A 136 16.53 -2.82 3.47
C GLU A 136 15.59 -2.52 2.29
N ASP A 137 14.54 -3.33 2.12
CA ASP A 137 13.50 -3.10 1.12
C ASP A 137 12.82 -1.74 1.32
N VAL A 138 12.47 -1.39 2.55
CA VAL A 138 11.84 -0.09 2.86
C VAL A 138 12.75 1.08 2.46
N ARG A 139 14.06 0.98 2.72
CA ARG A 139 15.02 2.02 2.29
C ARG A 139 15.12 2.09 0.78
N ALA A 140 15.14 0.96 0.09
CA ALA A 140 15.21 0.91 -1.36
C ALA A 140 13.92 1.48 -2.00
N ILE A 141 12.76 1.19 -1.41
CA ILE A 141 11.46 1.78 -1.79
C ILE A 141 11.47 3.31 -1.63
N ILE A 142 11.97 3.83 -0.51
CA ILE A 142 12.06 5.28 -0.27
C ILE A 142 12.94 5.93 -1.32
N LYS A 143 14.13 5.35 -1.60
CA LYS A 143 15.04 5.86 -2.64
C LYS A 143 14.35 5.90 -4.00
N LYS A 144 13.68 4.81 -4.39
CA LYS A 144 12.95 4.73 -5.65
C LYS A 144 11.84 5.78 -5.75
N LEU A 145 11.06 5.97 -4.69
CA LEU A 145 10.01 6.98 -4.65
C LEU A 145 10.59 8.39 -4.83
N GLN A 146 11.66 8.72 -4.09
CA GLN A 146 12.32 10.02 -4.21
C GLN A 146 12.86 10.27 -5.62
N TYR A 147 13.46 9.25 -6.25
CA TYR A 147 13.96 9.34 -7.62
C TYR A 147 12.84 9.62 -8.62
N VAL A 148 11.78 8.81 -8.60
CA VAL A 148 10.65 8.97 -9.52
C VAL A 148 9.94 10.30 -9.31
N ILE A 149 9.82 10.76 -8.07
CA ILE A 149 9.24 12.06 -7.75
C ILE A 149 10.11 13.21 -8.30
N SER A 150 11.43 13.12 -8.17
CA SER A 150 12.35 14.13 -8.70
C SER A 150 12.33 14.26 -10.22
N GLU A 151 12.06 13.14 -10.92
CA GLU A 151 11.83 13.13 -12.37
C GLU A 151 10.61 14.00 -12.71
N TYR A 152 9.53 13.89 -11.93
CA TYR A 152 8.29 14.63 -12.17
C TYR A 152 8.35 16.11 -11.78
N ASP A 153 9.10 16.46 -10.74
CA ASP A 153 9.29 17.86 -10.35
C ASP A 153 10.11 18.64 -11.40
N SER A 154 10.95 17.95 -12.17
CA SER A 154 11.76 18.55 -13.24
C SER A 154 10.94 18.98 -14.47
N TYR A 155 9.69 18.53 -14.60
CA TYR A 155 8.80 18.99 -15.67
C TYR A 155 8.23 20.38 -15.31
N PHE A 156 8.79 21.42 -15.93
CA PHE A 156 8.27 22.78 -15.86
C PHE A 156 6.84 22.85 -16.43
N VAL A 157 5.94 23.47 -15.69
CA VAL A 157 4.64 23.92 -16.23
C VAL A 157 4.90 25.28 -16.85
N ILE A 158 4.73 25.40 -18.17
CA ILE A 158 4.66 26.69 -18.83
C ILE A 158 3.29 27.27 -18.46
N GLU A 159 3.26 28.25 -17.56
CA GLU A 159 2.06 29.09 -17.39
C GLU A 159 1.79 29.79 -18.71
N TYR A 160 0.71 29.41 -19.39
CA TYR A 160 0.17 30.24 -20.46
C TYR A 160 -0.67 31.33 -19.80
N ASP A 161 -0.09 32.52 -19.67
CA ASP A 161 -0.85 33.75 -19.45
C ASP A 161 -1.79 33.94 -20.66
N CYS A 162 -3.06 33.60 -20.48
CA CYS A 162 -4.11 34.01 -21.40
C CYS A 162 -4.40 35.49 -21.16
N ALA A 163 -3.68 36.35 -21.90
CA ALA A 163 -4.04 37.76 -22.11
C ALA A 163 -5.30 37.90 -22.99
#